data_AF-A0A0J8RNK8-F1
#
_entry.id   AF-A0A0J8RNK8-F1
#
_cell.length_a   1.000
_cell.length_b   1.000
_cell.length_c   1.000
_cell.angle_alpha   90.00
_cell.angle_beta   90.00
_cell.angle_gamma   90.00
#
_symmetry.space_group_name_H-M   'P 1'
#
loop_
_entity.id
_entity.type
_entity.pdbx_description
1 polymer ?
#
loop_
_entity_poly.entity_id
_entity_poly.type
_entity_poly.pdbx_seq_one_letter_code
_entity_poly.pdbx_strand_id
1 'polypeptide(L)'
;MNSTLLGLPTEIKELIYFDALSHAANMVLALPLSPDVKKINPNGVAALARDVDYLTKFVEGLGVPILLENLDELQQTVQLMMSDNTEEFYDISIRNKKYGRVDAMNGPILIEKYARFYGLQAHENITKSTGKDG
;
A
#
# COMPACT_ATOMS: atom_id res chain seq x y z
N MET A 1 10.24 7.76 -23.04
CA MET A 1 9.03 8.53 -22.65
C MET A 1 9.31 10.00 -22.85
N ASN A 2 8.39 10.75 -23.47
CA ASN A 2 8.50 12.21 -23.62
C ASN A 2 7.75 12.89 -22.47
N SER A 3 8.47 13.26 -21.42
CA SER A 3 7.94 14.12 -20.35
C SER A 3 8.00 15.58 -20.80
N THR A 4 6.99 16.39 -20.48
CA THR A 4 7.05 17.85 -20.70
C THR A 4 8.19 18.51 -19.91
N LEU A 5 8.73 17.80 -18.91
CA LEU A 5 9.89 18.22 -18.13
C LEU A 5 11.23 18.07 -18.86
N LEU A 6 11.26 17.50 -20.08
CA LEU A 6 12.49 17.30 -20.87
C LEU A 6 13.26 18.61 -21.10
N GLY A 7 12.56 19.73 -21.24
CA GLY A 7 13.16 21.05 -21.47
C GLY A 7 13.68 21.75 -20.22
N LEU A 8 13.46 21.20 -19.03
CA LEU A 8 13.87 21.83 -17.77
C LEU A 8 15.31 21.42 -17.37
N PRO A 9 16.02 22.28 -16.62
CA PRO A 9 17.22 21.90 -15.90
C PRO A 9 16.99 20.67 -15.02
N THR A 10 18.04 19.85 -14.85
CA THR A 10 17.96 18.58 -14.10
C THR A 10 17.52 18.79 -12.66
N GLU A 11 18.03 19.82 -12.01
CA GLU A 11 17.74 20.15 -10.61
C GLU A 11 16.26 20.50 -10.41
N ILE A 12 15.67 21.22 -11.36
CA ILE A 12 14.24 21.59 -11.32
C ILE A 12 13.38 20.35 -11.58
N LYS A 13 13.79 19.47 -12.50
CA LYS A 13 13.12 18.19 -12.76
C LYS A 13 13.06 17.32 -11.51
N GLU A 14 14.19 17.14 -10.85
CA GLU A 14 14.29 16.30 -9.64
C GLU A 14 13.41 16.85 -8.53
N LEU A 15 13.42 18.17 -8.32
CA LEU A 15 12.55 18.82 -7.33
C LEU A 15 11.05 18.61 -7.63
N ILE A 16 10.64 18.79 -8.88
CA ILE A 16 9.24 18.59 -9.30
C ILE A 16 8.85 17.12 -9.13
N TYR A 17 9.72 16.18 -9.52
CA TYR A 17 9.44 14.76 -9.34
C TYR A 17 9.37 14.39 -7.86
N PHE A 18 10.26 14.90 -7.03
CA PHE A 18 10.25 14.63 -5.59
C PHE A 18 8.92 15.03 -4.94
N ASP A 19 8.45 16.25 -5.21
CA ASP A 19 7.19 16.76 -4.66
C ASP A 19 5.99 15.99 -5.20
N ALA A 20 5.93 15.80 -6.53
CA ALA A 20 4.83 15.11 -7.19
C ALA A 20 4.73 13.64 -6.78
N LEU A 21 5.86 12.93 -6.65
CA LEU A 21 5.91 11.52 -6.24
C LEU A 21 5.53 11.37 -4.77
N SER A 22 6.01 12.25 -3.89
CA SER A 22 5.58 12.27 -2.48
C SER A 22 4.06 12.45 -2.38
N HIS A 23 3.52 13.42 -3.12
CA HIS A 23 2.09 13.69 -3.11
C HIS A 23 1.28 12.51 -3.67
N ALA A 24 1.70 11.94 -4.80
CA ALA A 24 1.06 10.79 -5.40
C ALA A 24 1.07 9.57 -4.46
N ALA A 25 2.21 9.27 -3.83
CA ALA A 25 2.33 8.17 -2.89
C ALA A 25 1.37 8.32 -1.71
N ASN A 26 1.29 9.53 -1.13
CA ASN A 26 0.36 9.86 -0.05
C ASN A 26 -1.11 9.71 -0.46
N MET A 27 -1.47 10.15 -1.67
CA MET A 27 -2.83 10.01 -2.19
C MET A 27 -3.21 8.54 -2.41
N VAL A 28 -2.30 7.73 -2.95
CA VAL A 28 -2.53 6.29 -3.13
C VAL A 28 -2.65 5.57 -1.78
N LEU A 29 -1.77 5.89 -0.83
CA LEU A 29 -1.81 5.35 0.54
C LEU A 29 -3.12 5.69 1.28
N ALA A 30 -3.68 6.88 1.02
CA ALA A 30 -4.92 7.32 1.64
C ALA A 30 -6.15 6.53 1.17
N LEU A 31 -6.13 5.91 -0.03
CA LEU A 31 -7.26 5.16 -0.57
C LEU A 31 -7.73 4.01 0.34
N PRO A 32 -6.87 3.04 0.74
CA PRO A 32 -7.28 1.97 1.64
C PRO A 32 -7.56 2.48 3.07
N LEU A 33 -6.97 3.60 3.47
CA LEU A 33 -7.19 4.23 4.78
C LEU A 33 -8.51 5.00 4.87
N SER A 34 -9.10 5.40 3.74
CA SER A 34 -10.34 6.18 3.68
C SER A 34 -11.42 5.64 4.63
N PRO A 35 -12.11 6.51 5.40
CA PRO A 35 -13.15 6.08 6.32
C PRO A 35 -14.31 5.37 5.63
N ASP A 36 -14.52 5.60 4.33
CA ASP A 36 -15.55 4.94 3.54
C ASP A 36 -15.19 3.49 3.18
N VAL A 37 -13.89 3.17 3.15
CA VAL A 37 -13.40 1.80 2.94
C VAL A 37 -13.49 1.04 4.27
N LYS A 38 -14.57 0.28 4.44
CA LYS A 38 -14.81 -0.51 5.67
C LYS A 38 -14.09 -1.85 5.71
N LYS A 39 -13.68 -2.37 4.55
CA LYS A 39 -13.13 -3.71 4.37
C LYS A 39 -12.15 -3.68 3.19
N ILE A 40 -11.10 -4.47 3.28
CA ILE A 40 -10.15 -4.69 2.18
C ILE A 40 -10.11 -6.18 1.89
N ASN A 41 -10.19 -6.56 0.62
CA ASN A 41 -10.11 -7.96 0.20
C ASN A 41 -8.76 -8.24 -0.51
N PRO A 42 -8.34 -9.51 -0.64
CA PRO A 42 -7.06 -9.86 -1.24
C PRO A 42 -6.89 -9.40 -2.69
N ASN A 43 -7.98 -9.36 -3.47
CA ASN A 43 -7.93 -8.87 -4.86
C ASN A 43 -7.61 -7.37 -4.91
N GLY A 44 -8.15 -6.59 -3.97
CA GLY A 44 -7.84 -5.17 -3.81
C GLY A 44 -6.39 -4.94 -3.39
N VAL A 45 -5.86 -5.77 -2.48
CA VAL A 45 -4.44 -5.74 -2.12
C VAL A 45 -3.57 -6.04 -3.34
N ALA A 46 -3.90 -7.08 -4.10
CA ALA A 46 -3.14 -7.48 -5.29
C ALA A 46 -3.17 -6.42 -6.41
N ALA A 47 -4.31 -5.73 -6.57
CA ALA A 47 -4.42 -4.61 -7.50
C ALA A 47 -3.54 -3.44 -7.07
N LEU A 48 -3.64 -3.01 -5.80
CA LEU A 48 -2.80 -1.95 -5.25
C LEU A 48 -1.31 -2.29 -5.37
N ALA A 49 -0.93 -3.53 -5.10
CA ALA A 49 0.45 -3.98 -5.23
C ALA A 49 0.98 -3.84 -6.66
N ARG A 50 0.14 -4.16 -7.66
CA ARG A 50 0.49 -3.99 -9.08
C ARG A 50 0.64 -2.51 -9.45
N ASP A 51 -0.24 -1.65 -8.95
CA ASP A 51 -0.17 -0.22 -9.20
C ASP A 51 1.11 0.40 -8.61
N VAL A 52 1.48 -0.01 -7.38
CA VAL A 52 2.73 0.41 -6.72
C VAL A 52 3.97 -0.13 -7.43
N ASP A 53 3.94 -1.36 -7.94
CA ASP A 53 5.03 -1.92 -8.75
C ASP A 53 5.23 -1.13 -10.05
N TYR A 54 4.15 -0.74 -10.74
CA TYR A 54 4.25 0.12 -11.93
C TYR A 54 4.79 1.51 -11.62
N LEU A 55 4.33 2.12 -10.52
CA LEU A 55 4.86 3.42 -10.09
C LEU A 55 6.36 3.32 -9.73
N THR A 56 6.76 2.26 -9.03
CA THR A 56 8.16 2.00 -8.67
C THR A 56 9.03 1.87 -9.91
N LYS A 57 8.63 1.01 -10.87
CA LYS A 57 9.36 0.83 -12.13
C LYS A 57 9.46 2.11 -12.95
N PHE A 58 8.42 2.94 -12.92
CA PHE A 58 8.47 4.26 -13.55
C PHE A 58 9.56 5.14 -12.90
N VAL A 59 9.61 5.22 -11.57
CA VAL A 59 10.60 6.01 -10.83
C VAL A 59 12.01 5.47 -11.02
N GLU A 60 12.21 4.14 -11.00
CA GLU A 60 13.48 3.51 -11.34
C GLU A 60 13.96 3.93 -12.74
N GLY A 61 13.03 3.98 -13.70
CA GLY A 61 13.30 4.44 -15.07
C GLY A 61 13.70 5.91 -15.20
N LEU A 62 13.52 6.73 -14.16
CA LEU A 62 14.00 8.12 -14.14
C LEU A 62 15.52 8.20 -13.91
N GLY A 63 16.14 7.14 -13.36
CA GLY A 63 17.58 7.09 -13.11
C GLY A 63 18.04 7.98 -11.95
N VAL A 64 17.13 8.37 -11.05
CA VAL A 64 17.39 9.22 -9.88
C VAL A 64 17.03 8.43 -8.61
N PRO A 65 17.98 7.70 -8.00
CA PRO A 65 17.69 6.73 -6.94
C PRO A 65 17.00 7.32 -5.71
N ILE A 66 17.32 8.57 -5.36
CA ILE A 66 16.73 9.25 -4.19
C ILE A 66 15.21 9.39 -4.30
N LEU A 67 14.64 9.41 -5.52
CA LEU A 67 13.20 9.50 -5.71
C LEU A 67 12.44 8.24 -5.29
N LEU A 68 13.12 7.10 -5.14
CA LEU A 68 12.50 5.87 -4.64
C LEU A 68 12.13 5.99 -3.17
N GLU A 69 12.85 6.81 -2.39
CA GLU A 69 12.54 7.06 -0.98
C GLU A 69 11.16 7.71 -0.80
N ASN A 70 10.64 8.41 -1.83
CA ASN A 70 9.28 8.95 -1.82
C ASN A 70 8.20 7.85 -1.81
N LEU A 71 8.55 6.62 -2.17
CA LEU A 71 7.64 5.48 -2.26
C LEU A 71 7.80 4.49 -1.09
N ASP A 72 8.79 4.67 -0.22
CA ASP A 72 9.18 3.75 0.86
C ASP A 72 7.99 3.32 1.74
N GLU A 73 7.22 4.29 2.24
CA GLU A 73 6.05 4.01 3.08
C GLU A 73 4.97 3.24 2.31
N LEU A 74 4.70 3.63 1.06
CA LEU A 74 3.70 3.00 0.23
C LEU A 74 4.07 1.54 -0.09
N GLN A 75 5.33 1.29 -0.46
CA GLN A 75 5.85 -0.05 -0.72
C GLN A 75 5.77 -0.94 0.52
N GLN A 76 6.25 -0.47 1.67
CA GLN A 76 6.21 -1.26 2.90
C GLN A 76 4.77 -1.47 3.40
N THR A 77 3.86 -0.53 3.15
CA THR A 77 2.44 -0.68 3.48
C THR A 77 1.79 -1.78 2.66
N VAL A 78 2.05 -1.80 1.34
CA VAL A 78 1.60 -2.89 0.47
C VAL A 78 2.20 -4.22 0.92
N GLN A 79 3.50 -4.25 1.25
CA GLN A 79 4.17 -5.46 1.74
C GLN A 79 3.52 -5.98 3.03
N LEU A 80 3.17 -5.10 3.97
CA LEU A 80 2.43 -5.46 5.17
C LEU A 80 1.07 -6.08 4.81
N MET A 81 0.30 -5.46 3.93
CA MET A 81 -1.02 -5.95 3.51
C MET A 81 -0.96 -7.29 2.74
N MET A 82 0.17 -7.57 2.08
CA MET A 82 0.44 -8.82 1.39
C MET A 82 1.06 -9.90 2.29
N SER A 83 1.43 -9.59 3.53
CA SER A 83 2.05 -10.54 4.45
C SER A 83 1.06 -11.65 4.82
N ASP A 84 1.53 -12.90 4.79
CA ASP A 84 0.78 -14.05 5.34
C ASP A 84 0.62 -13.94 6.86
N ASN A 85 1.46 -13.14 7.52
CA ASN A 85 1.42 -12.89 8.95
C ASN A 85 1.52 -11.39 9.24
N THR A 86 0.38 -10.72 9.33
CA THR A 86 0.30 -9.29 9.66
C THR A 86 0.60 -9.00 11.14
N GLU A 87 0.53 -9.99 12.03
CA GLU A 87 0.84 -9.84 13.46
C GLU A 87 2.31 -9.49 13.70
N GLU A 88 3.18 -9.80 12.74
CA GLU A 88 4.58 -9.35 12.72
C GLU A 88 4.73 -7.83 12.86
N PHE A 89 3.71 -7.06 12.49
CA PHE A 89 3.72 -5.61 12.64
C PHE A 89 3.69 -5.15 14.10
N TYR A 90 3.15 -5.96 15.01
CA TYR A 90 3.10 -5.64 16.44
C TYR A 90 4.38 -6.02 17.17
N ASP A 91 5.23 -6.87 16.57
CA ASP A 91 6.59 -7.10 17.06
C ASP A 91 7.48 -5.91 16.68
N ILE A 92 7.96 -5.17 17.68
CA ILE A 92 8.77 -3.95 17.48
C ILE A 92 10.04 -4.24 16.67
N SER A 93 10.68 -5.41 16.88
CA SER A 93 11.90 -5.78 16.17
C SER A 93 11.61 -6.06 14.70
N ILE A 94 10.57 -6.84 14.43
CA ILE A 94 10.17 -7.19 13.06
C ILE A 94 9.63 -5.96 12.33
N ARG A 95 8.79 -5.15 12.98
CA ARG A 95 8.29 -3.88 12.45
C ARG A 95 9.43 -2.97 12.04
N ASN A 96 10.39 -2.69 12.91
CA ASN A 96 11.51 -1.81 12.57
C ASN A 96 12.34 -2.35 11.39
N LYS A 97 12.42 -3.67 11.24
CA LYS A 97 13.19 -4.32 10.17
C LYS A 97 12.47 -4.36 8.82
N LYS A 98 11.17 -4.68 8.80
CA LYS A 98 10.39 -4.93 7.57
C LYS A 98 9.44 -3.79 7.20
N TYR A 99 8.90 -3.11 8.21
CA TYR A 99 7.79 -2.16 8.09
C TYR A 99 8.10 -0.83 8.77
N GLY A 100 9.38 -0.46 8.90
CA GLY A 100 9.83 0.70 9.65
C GLY A 100 9.38 2.04 9.05
N ARG A 101 8.94 2.04 7.79
CA ARG A 101 8.40 3.21 7.08
C ARG A 101 6.89 3.32 7.19
N VAL A 102 6.20 2.24 7.57
CA VAL A 102 4.75 2.26 7.73
C VAL A 102 4.39 3.05 8.99
N ASP A 103 3.53 4.04 8.83
CA ASP A 103 3.02 4.82 9.95
C ASP A 103 2.39 3.92 11.04
N ALA A 104 2.70 4.24 12.30
CA ALA A 104 2.33 3.43 13.45
C ALA A 104 0.81 3.39 13.70
N MET A 105 0.08 4.41 13.25
CA MET A 105 -1.38 4.48 13.38
C MET A 105 -2.07 3.85 12.17
N ASN A 106 -1.50 3.98 10.97
CA ASN A 106 -2.07 3.45 9.73
C ASN A 106 -1.98 1.92 9.65
N GLY A 107 -0.86 1.33 10.07
CA GLY A 107 -0.67 -0.13 10.03
C GLY A 107 -1.82 -0.92 10.68
N PRO A 108 -2.17 -0.66 11.96
CA PRO A 108 -3.27 -1.35 12.63
C PRO A 108 -4.63 -1.14 11.95
N ILE A 109 -4.91 0.05 11.40
CA ILE A 109 -6.16 0.34 10.67
C ILE A 109 -6.28 -0.56 9.44
N LEU A 110 -5.20 -0.72 8.68
CA LEU A 110 -5.18 -1.56 7.47
C LEU A 110 -5.36 -3.04 7.81
N ILE A 111 -4.64 -3.51 8.84
CA ILE A 111 -4.76 -4.89 9.34
C ILE A 111 -6.20 -5.17 9.77
N GLU A 112 -6.82 -4.25 10.51
CA GLU A 112 -8.21 -4.40 10.95
C GLU A 112 -9.19 -4.48 9.76
N LYS A 113 -9.05 -3.59 8.77
CA LYS A 113 -9.91 -3.60 7.57
C LYS A 113 -9.76 -4.89 6.76
N TYR A 114 -8.56 -5.47 6.74
CA TYR A 114 -8.28 -6.74 6.09
C TYR A 114 -8.85 -7.93 6.88
N ALA A 115 -8.64 -7.96 8.20
CA ALA A 115 -9.20 -8.99 9.09
C ALA A 115 -10.74 -9.03 9.05
N ARG A 116 -11.40 -7.87 8.99
CA ARG A 116 -12.86 -7.76 8.84
C ARG A 116 -13.40 -8.49 7.61
N PHE A 117 -12.65 -8.54 6.51
CA PHE A 117 -13.06 -9.29 5.30
C PHE A 117 -13.16 -10.79 5.58
N TYR A 118 -12.14 -11.39 6.21
CA TYR A 118 -12.13 -12.81 6.53
C TYR A 118 -13.15 -13.20 7.60
N GLY A 119 -13.35 -12.37 8.62
CA GLY A 119 -14.37 -12.61 9.65
C GLY A 119 -15.79 -12.70 9.08
N LEU A 120 -16.10 -11.88 8.08
CA LEU A 120 -17.40 -11.93 7.40
C LEU A 120 -17.55 -13.15 6.50
N GLN A 121 -16.49 -13.54 5.79
CA GLN A 121 -16.50 -14.77 4.98
C GLN A 121 -16.75 -16.01 5.84
N ALA A 122 -16.14 -16.07 7.03
CA ALA A 122 -16.40 -17.15 7.99
C ALA A 122 -17.88 -17.20 8.40
N HIS A 123 -18.49 -16.06 8.71
CA HIS A 123 -19.90 -15.99 9.05
C HIS A 123 -20.82 -16.40 7.89
N GLU A 124 -20.57 -15.94 6.66
CA GLU A 124 -21.34 -16.35 5.48
C GLU A 124 -21.23 -17.85 5.18
N ASN A 125 -20.07 -18.44 5.39
CA ASN A 125 -19.87 -19.87 5.17
C ASN A 125 -20.64 -20.72 6.20
N ILE A 126 -20.74 -20.24 7.45
CA ILE A 126 -21.54 -20.89 8.51
C ILE A 126 -23.04 -20.79 8.19
N THR A 127 -23.55 -19.65 7.73
CA THR A 127 -24.98 -19.51 7.41
C THR A 127 -25.40 -20.31 6.18
N LYS A 128 -24.51 -20.48 5.19
CA LYS A 128 -24.77 -21.31 4.01
C LYS A 128 -24.73 -22.82 4.33
N SER A 129 -23.93 -23.25 5.32
CA SER A 129 -23.87 -24.66 5.71
C SER A 129 -25.08 -25.09 6.55
N THR A 130 -25.67 -24.19 7.34
CA THR A 130 -26.85 -24.48 8.16
C THR A 130 -28.18 -24.36 7.42
N GLY A 131 -28.20 -23.73 6.24
CA GLY A 131 -29.40 -23.55 5.41
C GLY A 131 -29.66 -24.64 4.36
N LYS A 132 -28.94 -25.78 4.39
CA LYS A 132 -29.05 -26.84 3.36
C LYS A 132 -29.90 -28.06 3.78
N ASP A 133 -30.54 -28.02 4.94
CA ASP A 133 -31.37 -29.09 5.50
C ASP A 133 -32.86 -28.71 5.61
N GLY A 134 -33.44 -28.10 4.56
CA GLY A 134 -34.87 -27.75 4.49
C GLY A 134 -35.48 -28.07 3.14
#